data_AF-A0A8S3ZUW7-F1
#
_entry.id   AF-A0A8S3ZUW7-F1
#
_cell.length_a   1.000
_cell.length_b   1.000
_cell.length_c   1.000
_cell.angle_alpha   90.00
_cell.angle_beta   90.00
_cell.angle_gamma   90.00
#
_symmetry.space_group_name_H-M   'P 1'
#
loop_
_entity.id
_entity.type
_entity.pdbx_description
1 polymer ?
#
loop_
_entity_poly.entity_id
_entity_poly.type
_entity_poly.pdbx_seq_one_letter_code
_entity_poly.pdbx_strand_id
1 'polypeptide(L)' 'AAKEAQKRIPPSELFRKETDKYSVFDERGIPTHDASGQELTKSALKKLVKLYEAQEKKYKEYLKSTGWTNSAIDASTAC' A
#
# COMPACT_ATOMS: atom_id res chain seq x y z
N ALA A 1 -13.35 13.74 10.30
CA ALA A 1 -12.05 13.34 10.88
C ALA A 1 -11.44 12.06 10.25
N ALA A 2 -12.20 11.05 9.82
CA ALA A 2 -11.62 9.77 9.37
C ALA A 2 -11.02 9.72 7.93
N LYS A 3 -11.27 10.73 7.08
CA LYS A 3 -10.83 10.69 5.66
C LYS A 3 -9.42 11.21 5.40
N GLU A 4 -8.83 11.94 6.34
CA GLU A 4 -7.53 12.62 6.20
C GLU A 4 -6.35 11.67 6.45
N ALA A 5 -6.54 10.65 7.29
CA ALA A 5 -5.52 9.63 7.57
C ALA A 5 -5.23 8.73 6.36
N GLN A 6 -6.18 8.60 5.43
CA GLN A 6 -6.09 7.66 4.30
C GLN A 6 -4.99 8.00 3.28
N LYS A 7 -4.57 9.26 3.19
CA LYS A 7 -3.51 9.69 2.26
C LYS A 7 -2.12 9.26 2.74
N ARG A 8 -1.99 8.90 4.02
CA ARG A 8 -0.75 8.44 4.67
C ARG A 8 -0.68 6.91 4.82
N ILE A 9 -1.66 6.17 4.28
CA ILE A 9 -1.72 4.72 4.46
C ILE A 9 -0.92 4.06 3.33
N PRO A 10 0.06 3.20 3.67
CA PRO A 10 0.81 2.46 2.66
C PRO A 10 -0.14 1.60 1.82
N PRO A 11 0.16 1.39 0.52
CA PRO A 11 -0.69 0.60 -0.36
C PRO A 11 -0.93 -0.84 0.16
N SER A 12 0.01 -1.37 0.94
CA SER A 12 -0.09 -2.66 1.64
C SER A 12 -1.14 -2.64 2.78
N GLU A 13 -1.31 -1.53 3.48
CA GLU A 13 -2.38 -1.38 4.48
C GLU A 13 -3.73 -1.04 3.87
N LEU A 14 -3.76 -0.49 2.65
CA LEU A 14 -5.02 -0.16 1.98
C LEU A 14 -5.89 -1.42 1.82
N PHE A 15 -5.29 -2.52 1.38
CA PHE A 15 -5.98 -3.80 1.24
C PHE A 15 -6.08 -4.57 2.57
N ARG A 16 -5.09 -4.45 3.47
CA ARG A 16 -5.17 -5.08 4.80
C ARG A 16 -6.20 -4.44 5.72
N LYS A 17 -6.68 -3.22 5.44
CA LYS A 17 -7.86 -2.66 6.10
C LYS A 17 -9.17 -3.24 5.59
N GLU A 18 -9.15 -3.82 4.39
CA GLU A 18 -10.25 -4.59 3.83
C GLU A 18 -10.05 -6.09 4.08
N THR A 19 -9.52 -6.47 5.26
CA THR A 19 -9.47 -7.87 5.73
C THR A 19 -10.86 -8.52 5.85
N ASP A 20 -11.91 -7.71 5.93
CA ASP A 20 -13.31 -8.18 5.83
C ASP A 20 -13.64 -8.73 4.43
N LYS A 21 -12.95 -8.23 3.39
CA LYS A 21 -13.18 -8.61 1.99
C LYS A 21 -12.12 -9.54 1.42
N TYR A 22 -10.98 -9.67 2.10
CA TYR A 22 -9.84 -10.44 1.61
C TYR A 22 -9.22 -11.23 2.74
N SER A 23 -9.07 -12.53 2.52
CA SER A 23 -8.60 -13.45 3.57
C SER A 23 -7.08 -13.65 3.53
N VAL A 24 -6.46 -13.56 2.36
CA VAL A 24 -5.03 -13.81 2.18
C VAL A 24 -4.40 -12.70 1.36
N PHE A 25 -3.24 -12.24 1.82
CA PHE A 25 -2.44 -11.20 1.18
C PHE A 25 -1.03 -11.73 0.91
N ASP A 26 -0.47 -11.29 -0.21
CA ASP A 26 0.90 -11.61 -0.60
C ASP A 26 1.94 -10.83 0.22
N GLU A 27 3.23 -11.10 0.02
CA GLU A 27 4.36 -10.39 0.65
C GLU A 27 4.35 -8.87 0.36
N ARG A 28 3.75 -8.47 -0.76
CA ARG A 28 3.55 -7.05 -1.12
C ARG A 28 2.30 -6.43 -0.47
N GLY A 29 1.45 -7.23 0.17
CA GLY A 29 0.15 -6.83 0.73
C GLY A 29 -0.98 -6.73 -0.31
N ILE A 30 -0.81 -7.34 -1.48
CA ILE A 30 -1.86 -7.44 -2.50
C ILE A 30 -2.73 -8.66 -2.16
N PRO A 31 -4.07 -8.54 -2.16
CA PRO A 31 -4.92 -9.68 -1.89
C PRO A 31 -4.75 -10.77 -2.95
N THR A 32 -4.49 -11.99 -2.51
CA THR A 32 -4.41 -13.18 -3.36
C THR A 32 -5.67 -14.02 -3.27
N HIS A 33 -6.36 -13.95 -2.13
CA HIS A 33 -7.63 -14.64 -1.92
C HIS A 33 -8.71 -13.67 -1.47
N ASP A 34 -9.94 -13.91 -1.94
CA ASP A 34 -11.13 -13.16 -1.55
C ASP A 34 -11.58 -13.49 -0.11
N ALA A 35 -12.66 -12.91 0.39
CA ALA A 35 -13.17 -13.10 1.74
C ALA A 35 -13.45 -14.59 2.04
N SER A 36 -13.87 -15.31 1.01
CA SER A 36 -14.14 -16.76 1.05
C SER A 36 -12.88 -17.63 1.00
N GLY A 37 -11.68 -17.05 0.95
CA GLY A 37 -10.43 -17.81 0.80
C GLY A 37 -10.29 -18.44 -0.58
N GLN A 38 -10.92 -17.88 -1.61
CA GLN A 38 -10.78 -18.34 -3.00
C GLN A 38 -9.71 -17.55 -3.73
N GLU A 39 -8.86 -18.25 -4.48
CA GLU A 39 -7.83 -17.65 -5.31
C GLU A 39 -8.41 -16.67 -6.33
N LEU A 40 -7.93 -15.44 -6.29
CA LEU A 40 -8.35 -14.40 -7.22
C LEU A 40 -7.86 -14.74 -8.63
N THR A 41 -8.74 -14.57 -9.61
CA THR A 41 -8.38 -14.80 -11.02
C THR A 41 -7.26 -13.86 -11.47
N LYS A 42 -6.47 -14.29 -12.47
CA LYS A 42 -5.37 -13.47 -13.05
C LYS A 42 -5.82 -12.05 -13.46
N SER A 43 -7.07 -11.90 -13.91
CA SER A 43 -7.67 -10.60 -14.24
C SER A 43 -7.95 -9.74 -13.01
N ALA A 44 -8.40 -10.33 -11.90
CA ALA A 44 -8.62 -9.63 -10.64
C ALA A 44 -7.29 -9.20 -10.01
N LEU A 45 -6.29 -10.08 -9.99
CA LEU A 45 -4.93 -9.76 -9.53
C LEU A 45 -4.35 -8.58 -10.30
N LYS A 46 -4.43 -8.56 -11.64
CA LYS A 46 -3.97 -7.42 -12.45
C LYS A 46 -4.68 -6.11 -12.09
N LYS A 47 -5.98 -6.13 -11.76
CA LYS A 47 -6.71 -4.93 -11.31
C LYS A 47 -6.21 -4.45 -9.95
N LEU A 48 -6.02 -5.38 -9.00
CA LEU A 48 -5.51 -5.07 -7.66
C LEU A 48 -4.09 -4.52 -7.70
N VAL A 49 -3.21 -5.11 -8.52
CA VAL A 49 -1.84 -4.61 -8.75
C VAL A 49 -1.87 -3.18 -9.29
N LYS A 50 -2.72 -2.88 -10.30
CA LYS A 50 -2.83 -1.50 -10.81
C LYS A 50 -3.30 -0.50 -9.75
N LEU A 51 -4.27 -0.88 -8.92
CA LEU A 51 -4.74 -0.04 -7.81
C LEU A 51 -3.63 0.17 -6.77
N TYR A 52 -2.91 -0.90 -6.44
CA TYR A 52 -1.76 -0.87 -5.55
C TYR A 52 -0.67 0.07 -6.08
N GLU A 53 -0.23 -0.08 -7.32
CA GLU A 53 0.82 0.76 -7.93
C GLU A 53 0.40 2.24 -8.00
N ALA A 54 -0.88 2.51 -8.30
CA ALA A 54 -1.41 3.88 -8.33
C ALA A 54 -1.39 4.52 -6.94
N GLN A 55 -1.69 3.75 -5.89
CA GLN A 55 -1.60 4.20 -4.51
C GLN A 55 -0.14 4.31 -4.04
N GLU A 56 0.72 3.34 -4.40
CA GLU A 56 2.14 3.33 -4.07
C GLU A 56 2.81 4.59 -4.61
N LYS A 57 2.55 4.98 -5.86
CA LYS A 57 3.11 6.23 -6.41
C LYS A 57 2.69 7.45 -5.59
N LYS A 58 1.40 7.58 -5.27
CA LYS A 58 0.90 8.69 -4.44
C LYS A 58 1.51 8.67 -3.03
N TYR A 59 1.63 7.48 -2.44
CA TYR A 59 2.20 7.30 -1.11
C TYR A 59 3.71 7.54 -1.10
N LYS A 60 4.42 7.16 -2.16
CA LYS A 60 5.85 7.41 -2.35
C LYS A 60 6.15 8.89 -2.52
N GLU A 61 5.33 9.60 -3.30
CA GLU A 61 5.40 11.06 -3.41
C GLU A 61 5.11 11.73 -2.06
N TYR A 62 4.10 11.23 -1.33
CA TYR A 62 3.80 11.66 0.02
C TYR A 62 4.98 11.42 0.98
N LEU A 63 5.54 10.21 1.03
CA LEU A 63 6.71 9.85 1.84
C LEU A 63 7.92 10.75 1.54
N LYS A 64 8.15 11.05 0.26
CA LYS A 64 9.21 11.95 -0.19
C LYS A 64 9.00 13.38 0.31
N SER A 65 7.74 13.83 0.37
CA SER A 65 7.37 15.16 0.86
C SER A 65 7.26 15.25 2.38
N THR A 66 6.91 14.17 3.08
CA THR A 66 6.64 14.18 4.52
C THR A 66 7.78 13.68 5.37
N GLY A 67 8.84 13.15 4.77
CA GLY A 67 10.06 12.76 5.48
C GLY A 67 9.82 11.59 6.41
N TRP A 68 10.05 10.38 5.90
CA TRP A 68 10.28 9.14 6.64
C TRP A 68 10.77 9.41 8.07
N THR A 69 9.91 9.21 9.06
CA THR A 69 10.24 9.44 10.47
C THR A 69 11.33 8.47 10.90
N ASN A 70 12.55 9.00 11.01
CA ASN A 70 13.66 8.54 11.84
C ASN A 70 14.33 7.22 11.42
N SER A 71 15.27 7.28 10.47
CA SER A 71 16.70 6.96 10.73
C SER A 71 17.51 6.94 9.42
N ALA A 72 18.62 7.71 9.41
CA ALA A 72 19.85 7.51 8.64
C ALA A 72 19.76 7.33 7.10
N ILE A 73 19.94 8.41 6.35
CA ILE A 73 20.76 8.59 5.12
C ILE A 73 20.26 9.90 4.45
N ASP A 74 20.72 11.07 4.84
CA ASP A 74 21.82 11.72 4.14
C ASP A 74 22.15 12.99 4.94
N ALA A 75 23.21 12.91 5.75
CA ALA A 75 23.89 14.07 6.30
C ALA A 75 25.22 14.21 5.57
N SER A 76 25.19 14.23 4.23
CA SER A 76 26.41 14.36 3.45
C SER A 76 26.15 14.99 2.09
N THR A 77 25.68 16.24 2.08
CA THR A 77 26.23 17.31 1.23
C THR A 77 25.72 18.64 1.80
N ALA A 78 26.35 19.04 2.91
CA ALA A 78 26.53 20.45 3.21
C ALA A 78 27.84 20.86 2.52
N CYS A 79 27.72 21.46 1.35
CA CYS A 79 28.59 22.50 0.77
C CYS A 79 27.97 22.93 -0.56
#